data_AF-A0A1V6J5L9-F1
#
_entry.id   AF-A0A1V6J5L9-F1
#
_cell.length_a   1.000
_cell.length_b   1.000
_cell.length_c   1.000
_cell.angle_alpha   90.00
_cell.angle_beta   90.00
_cell.angle_gamma   90.00
#
_symmetry.space_group_name_H-M   'P 1'
#
loop_
_entity.id
_entity.type
_entity.pdbx_description
1 polymer ?
#
loop_
_entity_poly.entity_id
_entity_poly.type
_entity_poly.pdbx_seq_one_letter_code
_entity_poly.pdbx_strand_id
1 'polypeptide(L)'
;MKQLREAVTRERRAPIYWWFALLALTAGGLLFAVWRHTPHGALMLGILVVAAWAAPLVALHSLAAPRRPARPCPAPGTGSFREWQKQARLLGQLLLYYGDVPDLPNALREALYTARADLRDTLRAHPLRDDLERVCARIRAGAVREVKAWFAREYSRDIRALADEYEQTYTVSMDPDRRLLALQNAVEKAAAMMTRNCMPRMLERERLACATQCAWLAVQGAAQQGRVSPVDLAEMLVIEWSDFTEPWQPAQALARAVARLEPATDTTPAPEPAVVLPPTIKRYRRVRVRSRHRRPRHSHRRNRGPGIGQIMMSFGQWLRYSFRSWFLYR
;
A
#
# COMPACT_ATOMS: atom_id res chain seq x y z
N MET A 1 -19.72 12.25 4.76
CA MET A 1 -19.23 12.85 3.47
C MET A 1 -18.69 14.28 3.46
N LYS A 2 -19.24 15.30 4.16
CA LYS A 2 -18.78 16.71 4.02
C LYS A 2 -17.32 16.92 4.46
N GLN A 3 -16.95 16.39 5.62
CA GLN A 3 -15.56 16.40 6.14
C GLN A 3 -14.58 15.57 5.27
N LEU A 4 -15.06 14.48 4.65
CA LEU A 4 -14.27 13.64 3.74
C LEU A 4 -14.05 14.31 2.37
N ARG A 5 -15.06 15.02 1.86
CA ARG A 5 -14.92 15.90 0.69
C ARG A 5 -14.00 17.08 0.99
N GLU A 6 -14.08 17.66 2.20
CA GLU A 6 -13.16 18.71 2.66
C GLU A 6 -11.70 18.21 2.72
N ALA A 7 -11.45 16.99 3.20
CA ALA A 7 -10.13 16.35 3.15
C ALA A 7 -9.60 16.16 1.72
N VAL A 8 -10.46 15.71 0.78
CA VAL A 8 -10.12 15.60 -0.65
C VAL A 8 -9.85 16.98 -1.28
N THR A 9 -10.53 18.03 -0.82
CA THR A 9 -10.25 19.41 -1.29
C THR A 9 -8.96 20.00 -0.71
N ARG A 10 -8.48 19.52 0.45
CA ARG A 10 -7.14 19.90 0.98
C ARG A 10 -6.02 19.27 0.16
N GLU A 11 -6.19 18.06 -0.37
CA GLU A 11 -5.25 17.41 -1.30
C GLU A 11 -5.38 17.90 -2.77
N ARG A 12 -5.73 19.16 -3.01
CA ARG A 12 -5.71 19.70 -4.39
C ARG A 12 -4.27 19.63 -4.91
N ARG A 13 -4.07 19.07 -6.11
CA ARG A 13 -2.77 19.05 -6.81
C ARG A 13 -2.32 20.44 -7.29
N ALA A 14 -3.20 21.45 -7.21
CA ALA A 14 -2.90 22.82 -7.60
C ALA A 14 -1.66 23.40 -6.88
N PRO A 15 -1.52 23.35 -5.55
CA PRO A 15 -0.30 23.73 -4.85
C PRO A 15 0.92 22.88 -5.25
N ILE A 16 0.75 21.60 -5.58
CA ILE A 16 1.85 20.72 -6.02
C ILE A 16 2.36 21.14 -7.40
N TYR A 17 1.47 21.32 -8.37
CA TYR A 17 1.85 21.79 -9.71
C TYR A 17 2.40 23.21 -9.69
N TRP A 18 1.87 24.08 -8.84
CA TRP A 18 2.38 25.43 -8.65
C TRP A 18 3.78 25.42 -8.01
N TRP A 19 4.01 24.56 -7.03
CA TRP A 19 5.33 24.34 -6.43
C TRP A 19 6.34 23.79 -7.45
N PHE A 20 5.95 22.80 -8.26
CA PHE A 20 6.79 22.31 -9.37
C PHE A 20 7.07 23.39 -10.41
N ALA A 21 6.08 24.22 -10.78
CA ALA A 21 6.29 25.33 -11.71
C ALA A 21 7.26 26.38 -11.15
N LEU A 22 7.14 26.72 -9.87
CA LEU A 22 8.03 27.68 -9.21
C LEU A 22 9.45 27.11 -9.05
N LEU A 23 9.57 25.81 -8.78
CA LEU A 23 10.86 25.11 -8.73
C LEU A 23 11.49 25.00 -10.13
N ALA A 24 10.72 24.81 -11.20
CA ALA A 24 11.21 24.84 -12.59
C ALA A 24 11.77 26.21 -12.94
N LEU A 25 11.02 27.28 -12.65
CA LEU A 25 11.40 28.66 -12.95
C LEU A 25 12.67 29.06 -12.18
N THR A 26 12.72 28.79 -10.89
CA THR A 26 13.87 29.15 -10.04
C THR A 26 15.11 28.31 -10.36
N ALA A 27 14.96 27.00 -10.58
CA ALA A 27 16.07 26.13 -10.94
C ALA A 27 16.60 26.41 -12.35
N GLY A 28 15.72 26.72 -13.31
CA GLY A 28 16.09 27.14 -14.67
C GLY A 28 16.89 28.44 -14.67
N GLY A 29 16.45 29.44 -13.90
CA GLY A 29 17.18 30.70 -13.72
C GLY A 29 18.56 30.51 -13.07
N LEU A 30 18.65 29.66 -12.03
CA LEU A 30 19.91 29.35 -11.36
C LEU A 30 20.88 28.59 -12.29
N LEU A 31 20.37 27.61 -13.05
CA LEU A 31 21.14 26.86 -14.04
C LEU A 31 21.71 27.77 -15.13
N PHE A 32 20.89 28.68 -15.65
CA PHE A 32 21.31 29.64 -16.68
C PHE A 32 22.40 30.59 -16.16
N ALA A 33 22.21 31.13 -14.94
CA ALA A 33 23.20 32.00 -14.31
C ALA A 33 24.54 31.29 -14.05
N VAL A 34 24.50 30.05 -13.54
CA VAL A 34 25.72 29.25 -13.27
C VAL A 34 26.39 28.79 -14.56
N TRP A 35 25.63 28.45 -15.60
CA TRP A 35 26.16 28.03 -16.90
C TRP A 35 26.99 29.11 -17.57
N ARG A 36 26.59 30.38 -17.42
CA ARG A 36 27.33 31.55 -17.94
C ARG A 36 28.70 31.73 -17.30
N HIS A 37 28.91 31.25 -16.07
CA HIS A 37 30.18 31.40 -15.35
C HIS A 37 31.01 30.11 -15.31
N THR A 38 30.38 28.95 -15.13
CA THR A 38 31.06 27.66 -15.01
C THR A 38 30.21 26.53 -15.60
N PRO A 39 30.49 26.03 -16.82
CA PRO A 39 29.67 25.01 -17.46
C PRO A 39 29.67 23.67 -16.71
N HIS A 40 30.79 23.29 -16.08
CA HIS A 40 30.87 22.07 -15.27
C HIS A 40 30.06 22.16 -13.96
N GLY A 41 29.98 23.35 -13.35
CA GLY A 41 29.17 23.58 -12.15
C GLY A 41 27.67 23.52 -12.44
N ALA A 42 27.26 24.00 -13.62
CA ALA A 42 25.88 23.93 -14.07
C ALA A 42 25.42 22.48 -14.30
N LEU A 43 26.31 21.62 -14.82
CA LEU A 43 26.01 20.20 -15.03
C LEU A 43 25.73 19.47 -13.71
N MET A 44 26.56 19.70 -12.70
CA MET A 44 26.36 19.10 -11.37
C MET A 44 25.09 19.62 -10.68
N LEU A 45 24.84 20.94 -10.78
CA LEU A 45 23.61 21.55 -10.28
C LEU A 45 22.37 20.99 -11.00
N GLY A 46 22.46 20.74 -12.31
CA GLY A 46 21.39 20.16 -13.12
C GLY A 46 21.02 18.75 -12.68
N ILE A 47 22.02 17.90 -12.40
CA ILE A 47 21.79 16.55 -11.86
C ILE A 47 21.07 16.62 -10.51
N LEU A 48 21.47 17.53 -9.62
CA LEU A 48 20.83 17.71 -8.31
C LEU A 48 19.40 18.22 -8.42
N VAL A 49 19.13 19.15 -9.33
CA VAL A 49 17.77 19.63 -9.62
C VAL A 49 16.91 18.49 -10.15
N VAL A 50 17.40 17.70 -11.10
CA VAL A 50 16.67 16.52 -11.62
C VAL A 50 16.40 15.51 -10.52
N ALA A 51 17.36 15.24 -9.62
CA ALA A 51 17.15 14.36 -8.48
C ALA A 51 16.09 14.91 -7.50
N ALA A 52 16.12 16.23 -7.24
CA ALA A 52 15.11 16.91 -6.41
C ALA A 52 13.71 16.93 -7.05
N TRP A 53 13.62 16.89 -8.37
CA TRP A 53 12.36 16.72 -9.12
C TRP A 53 11.85 15.29 -9.11
N ALA A 54 12.75 14.32 -9.30
CA ALA A 54 12.40 12.91 -9.39
C ALA A 54 11.95 12.36 -8.03
N ALA A 55 12.59 12.75 -6.92
CA ALA A 55 12.30 12.16 -5.61
C ALA A 55 10.84 12.35 -5.14
N PRO A 56 10.21 13.54 -5.23
CA PRO A 56 8.81 13.73 -4.87
C PRO A 56 7.85 13.01 -5.81
N LEU A 57 8.15 12.96 -7.11
CA LEU A 57 7.32 12.24 -8.10
C LEU A 57 7.38 10.73 -7.87
N VAL A 58 8.56 10.18 -7.58
CA VAL A 58 8.75 8.78 -7.19
C VAL A 58 8.05 8.49 -5.86
N ALA A 59 8.13 9.41 -4.88
CA ALA A 59 7.41 9.27 -3.62
C ALA A 59 5.89 9.26 -3.82
N LEU A 60 5.33 10.17 -4.63
CA LEU A 60 3.91 10.19 -4.97
C LEU A 60 3.49 8.93 -5.73
N HIS A 61 4.32 8.44 -6.64
CA HIS A 61 4.04 7.20 -7.37
C HIS A 61 4.08 5.96 -6.47
N SER A 62 4.94 5.97 -5.45
CA SER A 62 5.01 4.88 -4.44
C SER A 62 3.81 4.86 -3.48
N LEU A 63 3.04 5.95 -3.42
CA LEU A 63 1.84 6.10 -2.57
C LEU A 63 0.53 5.93 -3.35
N ALA A 64 0.59 5.96 -4.68
CA ALA A 64 -0.57 5.74 -5.54
C ALA A 64 -1.03 4.28 -5.44
N ALA A 65 -2.34 4.05 -5.54
CA ALA A 65 -2.91 2.72 -5.56
C ALA A 65 -2.23 1.87 -6.64
N PRO A 66 -1.76 0.65 -6.30
CA PRO A 66 -1.15 -0.24 -7.27
C PRO A 66 -2.15 -0.53 -8.39
N ARG A 67 -1.69 -0.43 -9.64
CA ARG A 67 -2.52 -0.65 -10.82
C ARG A 67 -2.99 -2.11 -10.83
N ARG A 68 -4.30 -2.31 -10.73
CA ARG A 68 -4.91 -3.64 -10.87
C ARG A 68 -4.71 -4.19 -12.28
N PRO A 69 -4.54 -5.51 -12.43
CA PRO A 69 -4.50 -6.12 -13.75
C PRO A 69 -5.89 -6.06 -14.42
N ALA A 70 -5.90 -5.95 -15.74
CA ALA A 70 -7.14 -5.98 -16.53
C ALA A 70 -7.74 -7.39 -16.66
N ARG A 71 -6.91 -8.43 -16.53
CA ARG A 71 -7.31 -9.84 -16.64
C ARG A 71 -7.17 -10.53 -15.28
N PRO A 72 -8.04 -11.50 -14.97
CA PRO A 72 -7.93 -12.30 -13.76
C PRO A 72 -6.64 -13.13 -13.74
N CYS A 73 -6.33 -13.69 -12.57
CA CYS A 73 -5.28 -14.69 -12.47
C CYS A 73 -5.62 -15.89 -13.38
N PRO A 74 -4.66 -16.42 -14.15
CA PRO A 74 -4.86 -17.68 -14.86
C PRO A 74 -5.29 -18.79 -13.89
N ALA A 75 -6.15 -19.68 -14.36
CA ALA A 75 -6.56 -20.87 -13.61
C ALA A 75 -5.39 -21.86 -13.49
N PRO A 76 -5.39 -22.74 -12.47
CA PRO A 76 -4.37 -23.77 -12.34
C PRO A 76 -4.26 -24.61 -13.61
N GLY A 77 -3.05 -24.95 -14.03
CA GLY A 77 -2.83 -25.69 -15.29
C GLY A 77 -2.96 -24.85 -16.57
N THR A 78 -3.44 -23.60 -16.49
CA THR A 78 -3.59 -22.68 -17.63
C THR A 78 -2.62 -21.48 -17.56
N GLY A 79 -2.54 -20.73 -18.67
CA GLY A 79 -1.80 -19.48 -18.74
C GLY A 79 -0.34 -19.63 -19.16
N SER A 80 0.19 -18.56 -19.73
CA SER A 80 1.58 -18.49 -20.21
C SER A 80 2.56 -18.20 -19.06
N PHE A 81 3.84 -18.54 -19.27
CA PHE A 81 4.93 -18.17 -18.34
C PHE A 81 4.91 -16.66 -18.02
N ARG A 82 4.67 -15.82 -19.03
CA ARG A 82 4.65 -14.36 -18.88
C ARG A 82 3.50 -13.89 -17.99
N GLU A 83 2.33 -14.53 -18.06
CA GLU A 83 1.19 -14.21 -17.20
C GLU A 83 1.46 -14.59 -15.75
N TRP A 84 2.00 -15.78 -15.51
CA TRP A 84 2.42 -16.21 -14.17
C TRP A 84 3.55 -15.35 -13.60
N GLN A 85 4.51 -14.93 -14.43
CA GLN A 85 5.57 -14.00 -14.01
C GLN A 85 5.00 -12.63 -13.63
N LYS A 86 4.01 -12.14 -14.37
CA LYS A 86 3.31 -10.88 -14.03
C LYS A 86 2.56 -11.01 -12.71
N GLN A 87 1.86 -12.14 -12.49
CA GLN A 87 1.17 -12.44 -11.24
C GLN A 87 2.13 -12.51 -10.06
N ALA A 88 3.26 -13.20 -10.20
CA ALA A 88 4.32 -13.24 -9.19
C ALA A 88 4.80 -11.83 -8.81
N ARG A 89 5.01 -10.94 -9.79
CA ARG A 89 5.41 -9.54 -9.51
C ARG A 89 4.34 -8.76 -8.76
N LEU A 90 3.06 -8.90 -9.14
CA LEU A 90 1.94 -8.26 -8.43
C LEU A 90 1.83 -8.77 -7.00
N LEU A 91 2.00 -10.07 -6.80
CA LEU A 91 1.98 -10.69 -5.48
C LEU A 91 3.13 -10.20 -4.61
N GLY A 92 4.33 -10.05 -5.18
CA GLY A 92 5.47 -9.46 -4.47
C GLY A 92 5.22 -8.01 -4.02
N GLN A 93 4.47 -7.23 -4.81
CA GLN A 93 4.02 -5.90 -4.41
C GLN A 93 2.97 -5.95 -3.30
N LEU A 94 2.04 -6.92 -3.34
CA LEU A 94 1.05 -7.14 -2.27
C LEU A 94 1.70 -7.51 -0.94
N LEU A 95 2.67 -8.43 -0.95
CA LEU A 95 3.38 -8.82 0.27
C LEU A 95 4.17 -7.66 0.88
N LEU A 96 4.78 -6.82 0.04
CA LEU A 96 5.41 -5.58 0.47
C LEU A 96 4.41 -4.64 1.13
N TYR A 97 3.23 -4.51 0.52
CA TYR A 97 2.17 -3.64 1.01
C TYR A 97 1.65 -4.09 2.38
N TYR A 98 1.34 -5.37 2.55
CA TYR A 98 0.91 -5.92 3.84
C TYR A 98 2.03 -5.88 4.90
N GLY A 99 3.29 -5.99 4.50
CA GLY A 99 4.42 -5.90 5.41
C GLY A 99 4.58 -4.51 6.07
N ASP A 100 4.00 -3.47 5.46
CA ASP A 100 4.05 -2.09 5.95
C ASP A 100 2.87 -1.74 6.88
N VAL A 101 2.00 -2.70 7.21
CA VAL A 101 0.92 -2.51 8.19
C VAL A 101 1.54 -2.40 9.60
N PRO A 102 1.29 -1.29 10.34
CA PRO A 102 2.00 -0.99 11.58
C PRO A 102 1.70 -2.02 12.68
N ASP A 103 0.42 -2.38 12.82
CA ASP A 103 -0.09 -3.22 13.92
C ASP A 103 -0.01 -4.72 13.62
N LEU A 104 0.64 -5.09 12.51
CA LEU A 104 0.72 -6.49 12.10
C LEU A 104 1.53 -7.33 13.11
N PRO A 105 0.99 -8.46 13.60
CA PRO A 105 1.71 -9.38 14.48
C PRO A 105 3.05 -9.85 13.90
N ASN A 106 4.05 -10.03 14.77
CA ASN A 106 5.40 -10.45 14.35
C ASN A 106 5.38 -11.79 13.58
N ALA A 107 4.55 -12.75 13.99
CA ALA A 107 4.41 -14.03 13.29
C ALA A 107 3.94 -13.86 11.83
N LEU A 108 2.97 -12.98 11.59
CA LEU A 108 2.48 -12.68 10.24
C LEU A 108 3.51 -11.88 9.43
N ARG A 109 4.24 -10.97 10.09
CA ARG A 109 5.36 -10.25 9.46
C ARG A 109 6.47 -11.20 9.01
N GLU A 110 6.79 -12.20 9.81
CA GLU A 110 7.73 -13.27 9.46
C GLU A 110 7.19 -14.12 8.30
N ALA A 111 5.91 -14.51 8.32
CA ALA A 111 5.28 -15.25 7.22
C ALA A 111 5.28 -14.47 5.89
N LEU A 112 5.04 -13.16 5.93
CA LEU A 112 5.15 -12.29 4.75
C LEU A 112 6.60 -12.17 4.26
N TYR A 113 7.56 -12.09 5.18
CA TYR A 113 8.98 -12.04 4.84
C TYR A 113 9.45 -13.34 4.19
N THR A 114 9.06 -14.50 4.73
CA THR A 114 9.40 -15.82 4.15
C THR A 114 8.75 -16.02 2.79
N ALA A 115 7.46 -15.69 2.65
CA ALA A 115 6.76 -15.71 1.35
C ALA A 115 7.45 -14.83 0.30
N ARG A 116 7.92 -13.64 0.71
CA ARG A 116 8.65 -12.74 -0.18
C ARG A 116 10.03 -13.26 -0.55
N ALA A 117 10.74 -13.88 0.40
CA ALA A 117 12.02 -14.52 0.14
C ALA A 117 11.86 -15.68 -0.86
N ASP A 118 10.87 -16.55 -0.64
CA ASP A 118 10.54 -17.67 -1.53
C ASP A 118 10.23 -17.19 -2.96
N LEU A 119 9.39 -16.17 -3.09
CA LEU A 119 9.07 -15.56 -4.38
C LEU A 119 10.30 -14.95 -5.07
N ARG A 120 11.15 -14.25 -4.32
CA ARG A 120 12.38 -13.64 -4.85
C ARG A 120 13.37 -14.70 -5.33
N ASP A 121 13.54 -15.75 -4.54
CA ASP A 121 14.52 -16.80 -4.82
C ASP A 121 14.04 -17.64 -6.01
N THR A 122 12.74 -17.93 -6.09
CA THR A 122 12.08 -18.54 -7.25
C THR A 122 12.29 -17.71 -8.52
N LEU A 123 12.05 -16.39 -8.46
CA LEU A 123 12.23 -15.50 -9.62
C LEU A 123 13.70 -15.38 -10.07
N ARG A 124 14.67 -15.61 -9.16
CA ARG A 124 16.10 -15.60 -9.48
C ARG A 124 16.59 -16.92 -10.07
N ALA A 125 15.96 -18.03 -9.73
CA ALA A 125 16.39 -19.38 -10.12
C ALA A 125 16.02 -19.77 -11.56
N HIS A 126 15.65 -18.81 -12.43
CA HIS A 126 15.12 -19.07 -13.77
C HIS A 126 13.95 -20.06 -13.74
N PRO A 127 12.82 -19.68 -13.10
CA PRO A 127 11.75 -20.62 -12.79
C PRO A 127 11.05 -21.11 -14.06
N LEU A 128 10.50 -22.32 -14.01
CA LEU A 128 9.54 -22.77 -15.00
C LEU A 128 8.17 -22.14 -14.71
N ARG A 129 7.25 -22.29 -15.66
CA ARG A 129 5.86 -21.82 -15.51
C ARG A 129 5.20 -22.45 -14.27
N ASP A 130 5.35 -23.76 -14.11
CA ASP A 130 4.70 -24.51 -13.03
C ASP A 130 5.25 -24.14 -11.65
N ASP A 131 6.53 -23.74 -11.57
CA ASP A 131 7.14 -23.25 -10.32
C ASP A 131 6.49 -21.93 -9.89
N LEU A 132 6.29 -21.01 -10.84
CA LEU A 132 5.63 -19.74 -10.58
C LEU A 132 4.18 -19.94 -10.13
N GLU A 133 3.45 -20.85 -10.78
CA GLU A 133 2.09 -21.21 -10.40
C GLU A 133 2.03 -21.75 -8.97
N ARG A 134 2.87 -22.73 -8.64
CA ARG A 134 2.92 -23.35 -7.30
C ARG A 134 3.27 -22.35 -6.20
N VAL A 135 4.24 -21.48 -6.45
CA VAL A 135 4.67 -20.47 -5.47
C VAL A 135 3.58 -19.40 -5.30
N CYS A 136 2.96 -18.92 -6.38
CA CYS A 136 1.84 -17.98 -6.29
C CYS A 136 0.65 -18.57 -5.52
N ALA A 137 0.27 -19.83 -5.81
CA ALA A 137 -0.82 -20.51 -5.12
C ALA A 137 -0.54 -20.67 -3.62
N ARG A 138 0.67 -21.10 -3.25
CA ARG A 138 1.09 -21.27 -1.86
C ARG A 138 1.05 -19.96 -1.07
N ILE A 139 1.56 -18.88 -1.65
CA ILE A 139 1.57 -17.56 -1.00
C ILE A 139 0.14 -17.03 -0.81
N ARG A 140 -0.74 -17.23 -1.80
CA ARG A 140 -2.15 -16.85 -1.72
C ARG A 140 -2.89 -17.62 -0.62
N ALA A 141 -2.70 -18.95 -0.57
CA ALA A 141 -3.34 -19.82 0.41
C ALA A 141 -2.76 -19.70 1.83
N GLY A 142 -1.47 -19.35 1.96
CA GLY A 142 -0.81 -19.12 3.24
C GLY A 142 -0.89 -17.65 3.64
N ALA A 143 0.20 -16.91 3.41
CA ALA A 143 0.42 -15.58 3.95
C ALA A 143 -0.70 -14.56 3.63
N VAL A 144 -1.20 -14.52 2.40
CA VAL A 144 -2.25 -13.55 2.02
C VAL A 144 -3.58 -13.85 2.73
N ARG A 145 -4.00 -15.11 2.74
CA ARG A 145 -5.23 -15.54 3.42
C ARG A 145 -5.15 -15.30 4.93
N GLU A 146 -4.02 -15.59 5.55
CA GLU A 146 -3.81 -15.36 6.99
C GLU A 146 -3.89 -13.88 7.37
N VAL A 147 -3.30 -12.99 6.56
CA VAL A 147 -3.40 -11.53 6.77
C VAL A 147 -4.85 -11.06 6.64
N LYS A 148 -5.58 -11.49 5.60
CA LYS A 148 -7.00 -11.17 5.43
C LYS A 148 -7.86 -11.67 6.60
N ALA A 149 -7.56 -12.87 7.10
CA ALA A 149 -8.25 -13.43 8.26
C ALA A 149 -7.90 -12.69 9.56
N TRP A 150 -6.67 -12.19 9.69
CA TRP A 150 -6.29 -11.33 10.81
C TRP A 150 -7.02 -10.00 10.79
N PHE A 151 -7.10 -9.31 9.63
CA PHE A 151 -7.89 -8.07 9.51
C PHE A 151 -9.32 -8.26 10.00
N ALA A 152 -9.96 -9.36 9.57
CA ALA A 152 -11.32 -9.68 9.98
C ALA A 152 -11.46 -9.91 11.50
N ARG A 153 -10.48 -10.56 12.13
CA ARG A 153 -10.51 -10.80 13.58
C ARG A 153 -10.24 -9.53 14.38
N GLU A 154 -9.20 -8.80 14.01
CA GLU A 154 -8.70 -7.62 14.73
C GLU A 154 -9.77 -6.53 14.82
N TYR A 155 -10.39 -6.20 13.69
CA TYR A 155 -11.34 -5.09 13.61
C TYR A 155 -12.80 -5.51 13.84
N SER A 156 -13.08 -6.80 14.02
CA SER A 156 -14.45 -7.30 14.26
C SER A 156 -15.15 -6.61 15.43
N ARG A 157 -14.41 -6.29 16.51
CA ARG A 157 -14.98 -5.62 17.69
C ARG A 157 -15.42 -4.20 17.39
N ASP A 158 -14.58 -3.44 16.71
CA ASP A 158 -14.86 -2.04 16.37
C ASP A 158 -16.02 -1.94 15.36
N ILE A 159 -16.06 -2.87 14.41
CA ILE A 159 -17.14 -2.95 13.41
C ILE A 159 -18.47 -3.33 14.06
N ARG A 160 -18.48 -4.31 14.98
CA ARG A 160 -19.68 -4.65 15.75
C ARG A 160 -20.16 -3.48 16.60
N ALA A 161 -19.27 -2.73 17.23
CA ALA A 161 -19.65 -1.54 17.99
C ALA A 161 -20.35 -0.48 17.10
N LEU A 162 -19.92 -0.33 15.85
CA LEU A 162 -20.60 0.54 14.87
C LEU A 162 -21.97 0.00 14.45
N ALA A 163 -22.10 -1.32 14.30
CA ALA A 163 -23.36 -1.97 14.02
C ALA A 163 -24.35 -1.79 15.18
N ASP A 164 -23.89 -2.01 16.42
CA ASP A 164 -24.68 -1.83 17.64
C ASP A 164 -25.15 -0.37 17.81
N GLU A 165 -24.25 0.61 17.57
CA GLU A 165 -24.58 2.05 17.61
C GLU A 165 -25.69 2.40 16.61
N TYR A 166 -25.64 1.80 15.41
CA TYR A 166 -26.68 1.95 14.40
C TYR A 166 -28.00 1.28 14.82
N GLU A 167 -27.97 0.04 15.32
CA GLU A 167 -29.17 -0.69 15.73
C GLU A 167 -29.90 -0.01 16.90
N GLN A 168 -29.15 0.55 17.85
CA GLN A 168 -29.70 1.39 18.93
C GLN A 168 -30.37 2.64 18.37
N THR A 169 -29.78 3.29 17.37
CA THR A 169 -30.39 4.45 16.71
C THR A 169 -31.64 4.07 15.92
N TYR A 170 -31.63 2.89 15.28
CA TYR A 170 -32.74 2.35 14.50
C TYR A 170 -33.97 2.09 15.38
N THR A 171 -33.76 1.51 16.56
CA THR A 171 -34.82 1.17 17.52
C THR A 171 -35.45 2.40 18.18
N VAL A 172 -34.67 3.46 18.43
CA VAL A 172 -35.15 4.69 19.10
C VAL A 172 -35.86 5.65 18.13
N SER A 173 -35.43 5.75 16.87
CA SER A 173 -36.02 6.69 15.91
C SER A 173 -37.25 6.10 15.23
N MET A 174 -38.40 6.79 15.24
CA MET A 174 -39.59 6.44 14.42
C MET A 174 -39.50 6.97 12.98
N ASP A 175 -38.58 7.89 12.70
CA ASP A 175 -38.43 8.56 11.41
C ASP A 175 -37.59 7.70 10.43
N PRO A 176 -38.14 7.29 9.27
CA PRO A 176 -37.43 6.47 8.29
C PRO A 176 -36.22 7.16 7.67
N ASP A 177 -36.26 8.49 7.48
CA ASP A 177 -35.16 9.22 6.86
C ASP A 177 -33.95 9.29 7.79
N ARG A 178 -34.19 9.45 9.10
CA ARG A 178 -33.13 9.36 10.12
C ARG A 178 -32.52 7.97 10.20
N ARG A 179 -33.31 6.91 10.03
CA ARG A 179 -32.81 5.52 10.01
C ARG A 179 -31.90 5.28 8.81
N LEU A 180 -32.28 5.77 7.63
CA LEU A 180 -31.45 5.66 6.42
C LEU A 180 -30.14 6.43 6.55
N LEU A 181 -30.18 7.65 7.10
CA LEU A 181 -28.98 8.45 7.35
C LEU A 181 -28.05 7.81 8.39
N ALA A 182 -28.59 7.24 9.46
CA ALA A 182 -27.81 6.51 10.45
C ALA A 182 -27.12 5.29 9.85
N LEU A 183 -27.85 4.50 9.04
CA LEU A 183 -27.30 3.37 8.32
C LEU A 183 -26.18 3.79 7.38
N GLN A 184 -26.42 4.80 6.54
CA GLN A 184 -25.42 5.32 5.61
C GLN A 184 -24.15 5.75 6.35
N ASN A 185 -24.28 6.49 7.45
CA ASN A 185 -23.15 6.94 8.24
C ASN A 185 -22.36 5.77 8.85
N ALA A 186 -23.04 4.74 9.38
CA ALA A 186 -22.39 3.57 9.97
C ALA A 186 -21.59 2.79 8.93
N VAL A 187 -22.19 2.52 7.76
CA VAL A 187 -21.54 1.78 6.66
C VAL A 187 -20.37 2.58 6.08
N GLU A 188 -20.52 3.89 5.87
CA GLU A 188 -19.42 4.76 5.40
C GLU A 188 -18.27 4.80 6.42
N LYS A 189 -18.57 4.89 7.73
CA LYS A 189 -17.58 4.92 8.81
C LYS A 189 -16.82 3.60 8.92
N ALA A 190 -17.52 2.47 8.81
CA ALA A 190 -16.91 1.14 8.76
C ALA A 190 -15.96 0.99 7.56
N ALA A 191 -16.41 1.34 6.36
CA ALA A 191 -15.57 1.27 5.16
C ALA A 191 -14.36 2.22 5.25
N ALA A 192 -14.55 3.45 5.74
CA ALA A 192 -13.46 4.42 5.91
C ALA A 192 -12.42 3.96 6.94
N MET A 193 -12.87 3.39 8.07
CA MET A 193 -11.99 2.80 9.08
C MET A 193 -11.16 1.67 8.47
N MET A 194 -11.81 0.71 7.81
CA MET A 194 -11.12 -0.43 7.23
C MET A 194 -10.16 -0.05 6.12
N THR A 195 -10.49 0.93 5.28
CA THR A 195 -9.56 1.38 4.24
C THR A 195 -8.33 2.04 4.82
N ARG A 196 -8.41 2.68 5.99
CA ARG A 196 -7.22 3.24 6.65
C ARG A 196 -6.29 2.18 7.22
N ASN A 197 -6.87 1.09 7.73
CA ASN A 197 -6.13 -0.01 8.37
C ASN A 197 -5.57 -1.01 7.35
N CYS A 198 -6.41 -1.45 6.42
CA CYS A 198 -6.00 -2.39 5.37
C CYS A 198 -5.07 -1.73 4.35
N MET A 199 -5.14 -0.42 4.18
CA MET A 199 -4.46 0.30 3.09
C MET A 199 -3.66 1.55 3.53
N PRO A 200 -2.72 1.40 4.48
CA PRO A 200 -2.09 2.53 5.17
C PRO A 200 -1.12 3.37 4.31
N ARG A 201 -0.74 2.90 3.11
CA ARG A 201 0.12 3.67 2.18
C ARG A 201 -0.64 4.38 1.06
N MET A 202 -1.89 4.02 0.84
CA MET A 202 -2.70 4.57 -0.26
C MET A 202 -3.05 6.04 0.02
N LEU A 203 -3.22 6.86 -1.01
CA LEU A 203 -3.66 8.25 -0.81
C LEU A 203 -5.06 8.30 -0.16
N GLU A 204 -5.32 9.28 0.71
CA GLU A 204 -6.61 9.38 1.41
C GLU A 204 -7.76 9.46 0.42
N ARG A 205 -7.63 10.25 -0.65
CA ARG A 205 -8.62 10.29 -1.74
C ARG A 205 -8.94 8.92 -2.33
N GLU A 206 -7.93 8.09 -2.56
CA GLU A 206 -8.11 6.75 -3.16
C GLU A 206 -8.76 5.79 -2.17
N ARG A 207 -8.38 5.87 -0.88
CA ARG A 207 -9.06 5.13 0.20
C ARG A 207 -10.54 5.50 0.30
N LEU A 208 -10.85 6.80 0.23
CA LEU A 208 -12.24 7.28 0.32
C LEU A 208 -13.06 6.89 -0.91
N ALA A 209 -12.45 6.90 -2.09
CA ALA A 209 -13.10 6.38 -3.30
C ALA A 209 -13.41 4.87 -3.16
N CYS A 210 -12.44 4.08 -2.65
CA CYS A 210 -12.65 2.68 -2.31
C CYS A 210 -13.76 2.49 -1.27
N ALA A 211 -13.70 3.24 -0.16
CA ALA A 211 -14.67 3.16 0.93
C ALA A 211 -16.09 3.45 0.42
N THR A 212 -16.26 4.45 -0.43
CA THR A 212 -17.55 4.80 -1.03
C THR A 212 -18.07 3.67 -1.93
N GLN A 213 -17.21 3.08 -2.75
CA GLN A 213 -17.59 1.95 -3.61
C GLN A 213 -17.97 0.71 -2.80
N CYS A 214 -17.19 0.39 -1.76
CA CYS A 214 -17.45 -0.76 -0.89
C CYS A 214 -18.72 -0.54 -0.04
N ALA A 215 -18.93 0.66 0.49
CA ALA A 215 -20.13 1.01 1.24
C ALA A 215 -21.40 0.88 0.39
N TRP A 216 -21.37 1.40 -0.84
CA TRP A 216 -22.50 1.27 -1.77
C TRP A 216 -22.79 -0.19 -2.13
N LEU A 217 -21.75 -0.98 -2.43
CA LEU A 217 -21.89 -2.41 -2.69
C LEU A 217 -22.38 -3.20 -1.48
N ALA A 218 -21.99 -2.81 -0.27
CA ALA A 218 -22.44 -3.45 0.96
C ALA A 218 -23.93 -3.25 1.19
N VAL A 219 -24.44 -2.02 1.00
CA VAL A 219 -25.88 -1.75 1.11
C VAL A 219 -26.67 -2.57 0.09
N GLN A 220 -26.20 -2.63 -1.16
CA GLN A 220 -26.87 -3.41 -2.20
C GLN A 220 -26.81 -4.92 -1.94
N GLY A 221 -25.65 -5.43 -1.56
CA GLY A 221 -25.45 -6.85 -1.27
C GLY A 221 -26.26 -7.31 -0.07
N ALA A 222 -26.31 -6.51 0.99
CA ALA A 222 -27.13 -6.80 2.17
C ALA A 222 -28.62 -6.84 1.83
N ALA A 223 -29.11 -5.90 1.00
CA ALA A 223 -30.49 -5.89 0.54
C ALA A 223 -30.86 -7.13 -0.30
N GLN A 224 -29.92 -7.68 -1.06
CA GLN A 224 -30.14 -8.87 -1.89
C GLN A 224 -30.06 -10.18 -1.09
N GLN A 225 -29.17 -10.26 -0.11
CA GLN A 225 -28.92 -11.51 0.62
C GLN A 225 -29.73 -11.64 1.91
N GLY A 226 -30.11 -10.53 2.55
CA GLY A 226 -30.94 -10.51 3.77
C GLY A 226 -30.34 -11.17 5.01
N ARG A 227 -29.11 -11.71 4.93
CA ARG A 227 -28.46 -12.51 6.00
C ARG A 227 -27.33 -11.79 6.74
N VAL A 228 -26.86 -10.66 6.21
CA VAL A 228 -25.63 -10.00 6.67
C VAL A 228 -25.89 -8.52 6.87
N SER A 229 -25.40 -7.96 7.99
CA SER A 229 -25.45 -6.52 8.21
C SER A 229 -24.65 -5.80 7.11
N PRO A 230 -25.18 -4.71 6.52
CA PRO A 230 -24.43 -3.89 5.56
C PRO A 230 -23.14 -3.30 6.17
N VAL A 231 -23.06 -3.16 7.49
CA VAL A 231 -21.86 -2.69 8.20
C VAL A 231 -20.75 -3.74 8.15
N ASP A 232 -21.06 -5.00 8.49
CA ASP A 232 -20.12 -6.12 8.40
C ASP A 232 -19.70 -6.39 6.95
N LEU A 233 -20.65 -6.29 6.02
CA LEU A 233 -20.37 -6.53 4.61
C LEU A 233 -19.41 -5.46 4.03
N ALA A 234 -19.49 -4.22 4.50
CA ALA A 234 -18.56 -3.17 4.10
C ALA A 234 -17.13 -3.49 4.54
N GLU A 235 -16.94 -4.04 5.75
CA GLU A 235 -15.65 -4.50 6.24
C GLU A 235 -15.06 -5.58 5.30
N MET A 236 -15.83 -6.62 5.03
CA MET A 236 -15.39 -7.76 4.22
C MET A 236 -15.03 -7.34 2.80
N LEU A 237 -15.83 -6.45 2.20
CA LEU A 237 -15.58 -5.91 0.87
C LEU A 237 -14.29 -5.10 0.82
N VAL A 238 -13.97 -4.31 1.86
CA VAL A 238 -12.71 -3.57 1.92
C VAL A 238 -11.52 -4.52 2.07
N ILE A 239 -11.64 -5.59 2.86
CA ILE A 239 -10.59 -6.62 2.98
C ILE A 239 -10.35 -7.27 1.61
N GLU A 240 -11.39 -7.64 0.87
CA GLU A 240 -11.22 -8.18 -0.49
C GLU A 240 -10.68 -7.16 -1.48
N TRP A 241 -11.10 -5.90 -1.35
CA TRP A 241 -10.57 -4.82 -2.18
C TRP A 241 -9.08 -4.61 -1.92
N SER A 242 -8.57 -4.81 -0.70
CA SER A 242 -7.14 -4.63 -0.41
C SER A 242 -6.22 -5.53 -1.26
N ASP A 243 -6.75 -6.61 -1.84
CA ASP A 243 -6.04 -7.45 -2.80
C ASP A 243 -6.10 -6.86 -4.20
N PHE A 244 -4.97 -6.30 -4.64
CA PHE A 244 -4.81 -5.69 -5.96
C PHE A 244 -4.17 -6.62 -6.99
N THR A 245 -3.98 -7.91 -6.67
CA THR A 245 -3.44 -8.90 -7.61
C THR A 245 -4.47 -9.35 -8.65
N GLU A 246 -5.73 -8.97 -8.47
CA GLU A 246 -6.86 -9.30 -9.32
C GLU A 246 -7.64 -8.06 -9.78
N PRO A 247 -8.31 -8.13 -10.94
CA PRO A 247 -9.24 -7.10 -11.36
C PRO A 247 -10.34 -6.93 -10.32
N TRP A 248 -10.79 -5.70 -10.11
CA TRP A 248 -11.94 -5.45 -9.24
C TRP A 248 -13.21 -5.95 -9.93
N GLN A 249 -13.79 -7.00 -9.36
CA GLN A 249 -15.03 -7.62 -9.84
C GLN A 249 -16.05 -7.65 -8.70
N PRO A 250 -16.93 -6.64 -8.60
CA PRO A 250 -17.84 -6.47 -7.45
C PRO A 250 -18.65 -7.72 -7.10
N ALA A 251 -19.19 -8.41 -8.11
CA ALA A 251 -19.98 -9.62 -7.91
C ALA A 251 -19.16 -10.77 -7.30
N GLN A 252 -17.92 -10.97 -7.77
CA GLN A 252 -17.03 -11.98 -7.19
C GLN A 252 -16.54 -11.59 -5.80
N ALA A 253 -16.25 -10.31 -5.56
CA ALA A 253 -15.86 -9.81 -4.26
C ALA A 253 -16.99 -10.01 -3.23
N LEU A 254 -18.24 -9.74 -3.61
CA LEU A 254 -19.42 -10.00 -2.79
C LEU A 254 -19.57 -11.50 -2.51
N ALA A 255 -19.45 -12.36 -3.53
CA ALA A 255 -19.52 -13.80 -3.35
C ALA A 255 -18.44 -14.33 -2.38
N ARG A 256 -17.19 -13.85 -2.50
CA ARG A 256 -16.09 -14.23 -1.60
C ARG A 256 -16.29 -13.71 -0.18
N ALA A 257 -16.78 -12.48 -0.02
CA ALA A 257 -17.09 -11.89 1.28
C ALA A 257 -18.15 -12.74 2.00
N VAL A 258 -19.20 -13.14 1.29
CA VAL A 258 -20.29 -13.95 1.84
C VAL A 258 -19.85 -15.37 2.13
N ALA A 259 -19.03 -15.98 1.27
CA ALA A 259 -18.48 -17.32 1.50
C ALA A 259 -17.62 -17.41 2.78
N ARG A 260 -17.11 -16.29 3.31
CA ARG A 260 -16.42 -16.27 4.61
C ARG A 260 -17.35 -16.38 5.81
N LEU A 261 -18.63 -16.07 5.63
CA LEU A 261 -19.66 -16.13 6.66
C LEU A 261 -20.32 -17.51 6.74
N GLU A 262 -20.30 -18.28 5.66
CA GLU A 262 -20.77 -19.65 5.69
C GLU A 262 -19.84 -20.44 6.63
N PRO A 263 -20.37 -21.03 7.74
CA PRO A 263 -19.57 -21.94 8.53
C PRO A 263 -19.10 -23.04 7.60
N ALA A 264 -17.81 -23.38 7.66
CA ALA A 264 -17.27 -24.52 6.95
C ALA A 264 -18.08 -25.75 7.38
N THR A 265 -19.04 -26.15 6.54
CA THR A 265 -19.81 -27.36 6.73
C THR A 265 -18.79 -28.48 6.82
N ASP A 266 -18.79 -29.18 7.95
CA ASP A 266 -17.92 -30.33 8.27
C ASP A 266 -17.64 -31.15 7.01
N THR A 267 -16.49 -30.88 6.40
CA THR A 267 -15.91 -31.75 5.38
C THR A 267 -14.74 -32.40 6.07
N THR A 268 -15.03 -33.60 6.59
CA THR A 268 -14.15 -34.71 6.93
C THR A 268 -12.66 -34.44 6.67
N PRO A 269 -11.78 -34.53 7.68
CA PRO A 269 -10.35 -34.37 7.45
C PRO A 269 -9.87 -35.47 6.49
N ALA A 270 -9.47 -35.06 5.28
CA ALA A 270 -8.70 -35.90 4.38
C ALA A 270 -7.33 -36.18 5.03
N PRO A 271 -6.78 -37.41 4.86
CA PRO A 271 -5.67 -37.91 5.66
C PRO A 271 -4.40 -37.08 5.46
N GLU A 272 -3.70 -36.86 6.57
CA GLU A 272 -2.41 -36.18 6.66
C GLU A 272 -1.41 -36.74 5.63
N PRO A 273 -0.85 -35.93 4.71
CA PRO A 273 0.34 -36.33 3.98
C PRO A 273 1.54 -36.27 4.93
N ALA A 274 2.23 -37.40 5.05
CA ALA A 274 3.40 -37.63 5.88
C ALA A 274 4.40 -36.46 5.86
N VAL A 275 4.80 -36.05 7.07
CA VAL A 275 5.87 -35.08 7.32
C VAL A 275 7.18 -35.64 6.78
N VAL A 276 7.58 -35.21 5.58
CA VAL A 276 8.94 -35.36 5.08
C VAL A 276 9.78 -34.24 5.68
N LEU A 277 10.55 -34.57 6.71
CA LEU A 277 11.58 -33.71 7.28
C LEU A 277 12.57 -33.25 6.18
N PRO A 278 12.84 -31.93 6.03
CA PRO A 278 13.88 -31.47 5.12
C PRO A 278 15.29 -31.81 5.67
N PRO A 279 16.26 -32.18 4.82
CA PRO A 279 17.60 -32.49 5.27
C PRO A 279 18.39 -31.23 5.65
N THR A 280 18.95 -31.26 6.86
CA THR A 280 20.22 -30.65 7.31
C THR A 280 20.61 -29.26 6.77
N ILE A 281 20.48 -28.27 7.66
CA ILE A 281 21.00 -26.91 7.54
C ILE A 281 22.53 -26.92 7.40
N LYS A 282 23.08 -26.53 6.25
CA LYS A 282 24.51 -26.21 6.09
C LYS A 282 24.81 -24.86 6.74
N ARG A 283 25.61 -24.87 7.82
CA ARG A 283 26.15 -23.69 8.51
C ARG A 283 27.15 -22.96 7.60
N TYR A 284 26.81 -21.75 7.15
CA TYR A 284 27.76 -20.87 6.45
C TYR A 284 28.59 -20.04 7.45
N ARG A 285 29.92 -20.18 7.32
CA ARG A 285 30.97 -19.52 8.10
C ARG A 285 31.05 -18.03 7.73
N ARG A 286 30.86 -17.13 8.70
CA ARG A 286 30.98 -15.67 8.49
C ARG A 286 32.43 -15.29 8.20
N VAL A 287 32.69 -14.75 7.02
CA VAL A 287 33.98 -14.11 6.66
C VAL A 287 33.88 -12.62 7.01
N ARG A 288 34.76 -12.17 7.91
CA ARG A 288 34.85 -10.78 8.39
C ARG A 288 35.66 -9.97 7.37
N VAL A 289 35.01 -9.08 6.62
CA VAL A 289 35.71 -8.15 5.72
C VAL A 289 36.10 -6.90 6.51
N ARG A 290 37.40 -6.61 6.54
CA ARG A 290 38.06 -5.53 7.28
C ARG A 290 38.00 -4.24 6.45
N SER A 291 37.18 -3.26 6.83
CA SER A 291 37.16 -1.95 6.16
C SER A 291 38.29 -1.05 6.69
N ARG A 292 39.17 -0.61 5.78
CA ARG A 292 40.26 0.33 6.06
C ARG A 292 39.71 1.75 6.22
N HIS A 293 39.87 2.31 7.41
CA HIS A 293 39.71 3.74 7.68
C HIS A 293 40.78 4.56 6.94
N ARG A 294 40.36 5.59 6.21
CA ARG A 294 41.22 6.74 5.87
C ARG A 294 40.54 8.01 6.38
N ARG A 295 41.19 8.67 7.34
CA ARG A 295 40.82 9.99 7.88
C ARG A 295 41.16 11.08 6.84
N PRO A 296 40.36 12.14 6.69
CA PRO A 296 40.76 13.31 5.92
C PRO A 296 41.61 14.26 6.78
N ARG A 297 42.69 14.80 6.18
CA ARG A 297 43.50 15.90 6.73
C ARG A 297 42.79 17.23 6.46
N HIS A 298 42.70 18.06 7.49
CA HIS A 298 42.35 19.48 7.37
C HIS A 298 43.49 20.26 6.69
N SER A 299 43.13 21.19 5.80
CA SER A 299 43.96 22.35 5.46
C SER A 299 43.15 23.63 5.63
N HIS A 300 43.84 24.65 6.15
CA HIS A 300 43.33 25.94 6.54
C HIS A 300 43.60 26.97 5.43
N ARG A 301 42.65 27.88 5.17
CA ARG A 301 42.78 29.35 5.04
C ARG A 301 42.08 30.02 3.82
N ARG A 302 41.42 31.13 4.20
CA ARG A 302 41.23 32.44 3.52
C ARG A 302 40.00 32.66 2.63
N ASN A 303 39.09 33.46 3.20
CA ASN A 303 38.16 34.45 2.64
C ASN A 303 38.17 34.61 1.11
N ARG A 304 37.18 33.99 0.46
CA ARG A 304 36.53 34.46 -0.77
C ARG A 304 35.03 34.51 -0.48
N GLY A 305 34.28 35.37 -1.17
CA GLY A 305 32.84 35.57 -0.99
C GLY A 305 32.01 34.27 -1.04
N PRO A 306 30.68 34.33 -0.84
CA PRO A 306 29.89 33.15 -0.52
C PRO A 306 30.15 32.00 -1.49
N GLY A 307 30.85 30.99 -0.99
CA GLY A 307 31.30 29.87 -1.81
C GLY A 307 30.11 29.03 -2.27
N ILE A 308 30.28 28.28 -3.36
CA ILE A 308 29.29 27.32 -3.86
C ILE A 308 28.76 26.40 -2.74
N GLY A 309 29.59 26.08 -1.73
CA GLY A 309 29.18 25.34 -0.53
C GLY A 309 28.17 26.08 0.36
N GLN A 310 28.22 27.40 0.47
CA GLN A 310 27.20 28.21 1.17
C GLN A 310 25.91 28.32 0.37
N ILE A 311 25.98 28.39 -0.97
CA ILE A 311 24.81 28.34 -1.86
C ILE A 311 24.17 26.94 -1.82
N MET A 312 24.97 25.87 -1.76
CA MET A 312 24.48 24.50 -1.57
C MET A 312 23.90 24.28 -0.17
N MET A 313 24.48 24.88 0.87
CA MET A 313 23.91 24.83 2.23
C MET A 313 22.62 25.61 2.34
N SER A 314 22.50 26.79 1.72
CA SER A 314 21.25 27.57 1.71
C SER A 314 20.18 26.87 0.88
N PHE A 315 20.53 26.25 -0.25
CA PHE A 315 19.60 25.43 -1.03
C PHE A 315 19.21 24.13 -0.30
N GLY A 316 20.15 23.48 0.39
CA GLY A 316 19.89 22.30 1.22
C GLY A 316 19.03 22.62 2.45
N GLN A 317 19.22 23.79 3.07
CA GLN A 317 18.36 24.31 4.12
C GLN A 317 16.97 24.67 3.56
N TRP A 318 16.90 25.30 2.39
CA TRP A 318 15.65 25.60 1.70
C TRP A 318 14.85 24.34 1.35
N LEU A 319 15.52 23.30 0.82
CA LEU A 319 14.94 21.97 0.60
C LEU A 319 14.47 21.34 1.91
N ARG A 320 15.28 21.39 2.98
CA ARG A 320 14.93 20.83 4.28
C ARG A 320 13.73 21.55 4.91
N TYR A 321 13.65 22.88 4.80
CA TYR A 321 12.51 23.66 5.28
C TYR A 321 11.28 23.46 4.40
N SER A 322 11.45 23.26 3.10
CA SER A 322 10.36 22.97 2.16
C SER A 322 9.80 21.55 2.33
N PHE A 323 10.65 20.56 2.62
CA PHE A 323 10.22 19.21 2.99
C PHE A 323 9.55 19.19 4.37
N ARG A 324 10.06 19.98 5.32
CA ARG A 324 9.47 20.08 6.67
C ARG A 324 8.14 20.84 6.66
N SER A 325 8.00 21.89 5.87
CA SER A 325 6.71 22.56 5.66
C SER A 325 5.73 21.66 4.91
N TRP A 326 6.20 20.89 3.93
CA TRP A 326 5.39 19.86 3.25
C TRP A 326 4.88 18.77 4.20
N PHE A 327 5.69 18.35 5.18
CA PHE A 327 5.26 17.40 6.22
C PHE A 327 4.30 18.02 7.25
N LEU A 328 4.37 19.33 7.50
CA LEU A 328 3.52 20.04 8.48
C LEU A 328 2.16 20.48 7.90
N TYR A 329 2.02 20.56 6.58
CA TYR A 329 0.76 20.87 5.88
C TYR A 329 -0.07 19.62 5.51
N ARG A 330 0.42 18.43 5.86
CA ARG A 330 -0.25 17.14 5.65
C ARG A 330 -0.98 16.72 6.93
#